data_AF-A0A1F3TPW8-F1
#
_entry.id   AF-A0A1F3TPW8-F1
#
_cell.length_a   1.000
_cell.length_b   1.000
_cell.length_c   1.000
_cell.angle_alpha   90.00
_cell.angle_beta   90.00
_cell.angle_gamma   90.00
#
_symmetry.space_group_name_H-M   'P 1'
#
loop_
_entity.id
_entity.type
_entity.pdbx_description
1 polymer ?
#
loop_
_entity_poly.entity_id
_entity_poly.type
_entity_poly.pdbx_seq_one_letter_code
_entity_poly.pdbx_strand_id
1 'polypeptide(L)'
;MRQNLIFTCIMLLSTIVMAASGGESHGDDHIPFDKIGWQAANLGVLLIIIFFGIRKSIVEAFAKRQTDFLEQSEKTKVLLNQAEAELKEIKTKLATLEAGETKSFENAQHEANLIKANIIKDAEAQAEKLKADAALSIRNELAKAKSEINQIILTEAVFAAKEKLAATSGKAVEAQFLNQVDQAHASKATL
;
A
#
# COMPACT_ATOMS: atom_id res chain seq x y z
N MET A 1 4.99 -0.98 -61.10
CA MET A 1 5.39 -1.20 -62.51
C MET A 1 4.27 -0.95 -63.52
N ARG A 2 3.07 -1.55 -63.38
CA ARG A 2 1.97 -1.39 -64.37
C ARG A 2 1.45 0.06 -64.52
N GLN A 3 1.38 0.83 -63.44
CA GLN A 3 0.95 2.23 -63.46
C GLN A 3 1.99 3.15 -64.11
N ASN A 4 3.28 2.91 -63.84
CA ASN A 4 4.38 3.61 -64.50
C ASN A 4 4.40 3.29 -66.01
N LEU A 5 4.13 2.04 -66.41
CA LEU A 5 4.03 1.66 -67.82
C LEU A 5 2.90 2.41 -68.55
N ILE A 6 1.73 2.56 -67.91
CA ILE A 6 0.60 3.32 -68.47
C ILE A 6 0.94 4.80 -68.60
N PHE A 7 1.56 5.40 -67.57
CA PHE A 7 2.01 6.80 -67.63
C PHE A 7 3.07 7.03 -68.71
N THR A 8 4.01 6.09 -68.87
CA THR A 8 5.03 6.14 -69.93
C THR A 8 4.41 5.98 -71.32
N CYS A 9 3.41 5.10 -71.50
CA CYS A 9 2.67 4.98 -72.76
C CYS A 9 1.87 6.24 -73.11
N ILE A 10 1.23 6.89 -72.13
CA ILE A 10 0.49 8.15 -72.32
C ILE A 10 1.45 9.28 -72.71
N MET A 11 2.61 9.39 -72.06
CA MET A 11 3.65 10.37 -72.42
C MET A 11 4.21 10.14 -73.83
N LEU A 12 4.44 8.89 -74.23
CA LEU A 12 4.92 8.53 -75.57
C LEU A 12 3.87 8.75 -76.68
N LEU A 13 2.58 8.62 -76.38
CA LEU A 13 1.51 8.93 -77.33
C LEU A 13 1.36 10.45 -77.55
N SER A 14 1.62 11.27 -76.53
CA SER A 14 1.54 12.74 -76.62
C SER A 14 2.63 13.33 -77.53
N THR A 15 3.81 12.73 -77.59
CA THR A 15 4.89 13.18 -78.48
C THR A 15 4.61 12.86 -79.95
N ILE A 16 3.93 11.75 -80.24
CA ILE A 16 3.49 11.37 -81.59
C ILE A 16 2.40 12.34 -82.10
N VAL A 17 1.52 12.82 -81.22
CA VAL A 17 0.47 13.81 -81.56
C VAL A 17 1.06 15.17 -81.92
N MET A 18 2.06 15.67 -81.17
CA MET A 18 2.75 16.93 -81.51
C MET A 18 3.55 16.84 -82.82
N ALA A 19 4.06 15.66 -83.18
CA ALA A 19 4.73 15.44 -84.46
C ALA A 19 3.75 15.39 -85.64
N ALA A 20 2.47 15.07 -85.40
CA ALA A 20 1.42 15.03 -86.42
C ALA A 20 0.67 16.37 -86.59
N SER A 21 0.90 17.37 -85.74
CA SER A 21 0.24 18.69 -85.78
C SER A 21 1.04 19.79 -86.49
N GLY A 22 2.16 19.45 -87.15
CA GLY A 22 2.92 20.40 -87.97
C GLY A 22 2.37 20.50 -89.39
N GLY A 23 1.40 21.38 -89.63
CA GLY A 23 0.85 21.62 -90.96
C GLY A 23 0.23 23.00 -91.07
N GLU A 24 1.07 24.03 -91.26
CA GLU A 24 0.65 25.30 -91.85
C GLU A 24 0.15 25.04 -93.28
N SER A 25 -1.09 25.43 -93.57
CA SER A 25 -1.53 25.61 -94.96
C SER A 25 -2.58 26.72 -94.98
N HIS A 26 -2.15 27.87 -95.48
CA HIS A 26 -2.98 28.96 -95.93
C HIS A 26 -3.94 28.49 -97.03
N GLY A 27 -5.23 28.82 -96.87
CA GLY A 27 -6.22 28.94 -97.96
C GLY A 27 -6.83 27.63 -98.48
N ASP A 28 -7.97 27.23 -97.92
CA ASP A 28 -9.23 27.02 -98.68
C ASP A 28 -10.37 26.68 -97.71
N ASP A 29 -11.61 27.04 -98.07
CA ASP A 29 -12.81 27.04 -97.21
C ASP A 29 -13.45 25.64 -97.04
N HIS A 30 -12.62 24.60 -96.89
CA HIS A 30 -13.06 23.21 -96.73
C HIS A 30 -12.57 22.62 -95.41
N ILE A 31 -13.51 22.32 -94.51
CA ILE A 31 -13.24 21.62 -93.25
C ILE A 31 -12.59 20.27 -93.59
N PRO A 32 -11.32 20.01 -93.20
CA PRO A 32 -10.63 18.77 -93.54
C PRO A 32 -11.11 17.63 -92.62
N PHE A 33 -12.30 17.11 -92.91
CA PHE A 33 -12.94 16.01 -92.17
C PHE A 33 -12.04 14.76 -92.07
N ASP A 34 -11.17 14.51 -93.06
CA ASP A 34 -10.22 13.39 -93.02
C ASP A 34 -9.15 13.53 -91.93
N LYS A 35 -8.61 14.75 -91.73
CA LYS A 35 -7.63 15.01 -90.67
C LYS A 35 -8.29 14.96 -89.29
N ILE A 36 -9.50 15.48 -89.18
CA ILE A 36 -10.30 15.46 -87.94
C ILE A 36 -10.71 14.02 -87.59
N GLY A 37 -11.06 13.18 -88.57
CA GLY A 37 -11.40 11.78 -88.38
C GLY A 37 -10.23 10.95 -87.83
N TRP A 38 -9.02 11.14 -88.38
CA TRP A 38 -7.82 10.46 -87.87
C TRP A 38 -7.44 10.90 -86.45
N GLN A 39 -7.56 12.20 -86.15
CA GLN A 39 -7.35 12.73 -84.80
C GLN A 39 -8.39 12.21 -83.80
N ALA A 40 -9.66 12.10 -84.22
CA ALA A 40 -10.74 11.56 -83.40
C ALA A 40 -10.56 10.05 -83.12
N ALA A 41 -10.11 9.28 -84.12
CA ALA A 41 -9.76 7.87 -83.93
C ALA A 41 -8.62 7.69 -82.93
N ASN A 42 -7.57 8.52 -83.03
CA ASN A 42 -6.46 8.51 -82.07
C ASN A 42 -6.90 8.89 -80.65
N LEU A 43 -7.77 9.89 -80.50
CA LEU A 43 -8.38 10.23 -79.21
C LEU A 43 -9.24 9.09 -78.66
N GLY A 44 -9.98 8.39 -79.52
CA GLY A 44 -10.78 7.22 -79.13
C GLY A 44 -9.91 6.09 -78.56
N VAL A 45 -8.79 5.76 -79.23
CA VAL A 45 -7.83 4.76 -78.74
C VAL A 45 -7.23 5.18 -77.39
N LEU A 46 -6.86 6.46 -77.25
CA LEU A 46 -6.36 7.00 -75.98
C LEU A 46 -7.39 6.86 -74.85
N LEU A 47 -8.65 7.21 -75.10
CA LEU A 47 -9.73 7.08 -74.12
C LEU A 47 -9.98 5.62 -73.72
N ILE A 48 -9.90 4.67 -74.65
CA ILE A 48 -10.06 3.23 -74.37
C ILE A 48 -8.93 2.74 -73.45
N ILE A 49 -7.68 3.12 -73.74
CA ILE A 49 -6.51 2.74 -72.92
C ILE A 49 -6.62 3.32 -71.51
N ILE A 50 -6.99 4.60 -71.41
CA ILE A 50 -7.20 5.30 -70.13
C ILE A 50 -8.33 4.62 -69.33
N PHE A 51 -9.46 4.34 -69.97
CA PHE A 51 -10.60 3.70 -69.32
C PHE A 51 -10.24 2.30 -68.77
N PHE A 52 -9.53 1.48 -69.55
CA PHE A 52 -9.09 0.16 -69.09
C PHE A 52 -8.02 0.22 -68.00
N GLY A 53 -7.13 1.21 -68.04
CA GLY A 53 -6.06 1.39 -67.07
C GLY A 53 -6.56 1.89 -65.71
N ILE A 54 -7.47 2.87 -65.72
CA ILE A 54 -7.89 3.60 -64.52
C ILE A 54 -9.04 2.91 -63.79
N ARG A 55 -9.96 2.23 -64.49
CA ARG A 55 -11.15 1.59 -63.88
C ARG A 55 -10.82 0.72 -62.66
N LYS A 56 -9.73 -0.06 -62.74
CA LYS A 56 -9.33 -0.96 -61.67
C LYS A 56 -8.77 -0.20 -60.47
N SER A 57 -7.90 0.78 -60.72
CA SER A 57 -7.25 1.55 -59.65
C SER A 57 -8.24 2.44 -58.89
N ILE A 58 -9.25 2.99 -59.57
CA ILE A 58 -10.30 3.79 -58.92
C ILE A 58 -11.13 2.89 -57.99
N VAL A 59 -11.65 1.78 -58.50
CA VAL A 59 -12.47 0.86 -57.71
C VAL A 59 -11.70 0.32 -56.51
N GLU A 60 -10.44 -0.04 -56.69
CA GLU A 60 -9.56 -0.53 -55.62
C GLU A 60 -9.26 0.55 -54.57
N ALA A 61 -9.03 1.81 -54.98
CA ALA A 61 -8.80 2.92 -54.06
C ALA A 61 -10.05 3.27 -53.23
N PHE A 62 -11.24 3.27 -53.84
CA PHE A 62 -12.50 3.49 -53.12
C PHE A 62 -12.86 2.32 -52.20
N ALA A 63 -12.67 1.09 -52.64
CA ALA A 63 -12.87 -0.10 -51.81
C ALA A 63 -11.91 -0.08 -50.60
N LYS A 64 -10.63 0.23 -50.81
CA LYS A 64 -9.66 0.38 -49.72
C LYS A 64 -10.08 1.46 -48.73
N ARG A 65 -10.52 2.64 -49.20
CA ARG A 65 -10.94 3.73 -48.32
C ARG A 65 -12.20 3.38 -47.52
N GLN A 66 -13.12 2.62 -48.10
CA GLN A 66 -14.28 2.09 -47.39
C GLN A 66 -13.85 1.11 -46.29
N THR A 67 -12.97 0.16 -46.62
CA THR A 67 -12.44 -0.81 -45.65
C THR A 67 -11.68 -0.11 -44.53
N ASP A 68 -10.78 0.83 -44.86
CA ASP A 68 -10.01 1.59 -43.88
C ASP A 68 -10.93 2.38 -42.94
N PHE A 69 -12.01 2.97 -43.45
CA PHE A 69 -12.98 3.71 -42.62
C PHE A 69 -13.77 2.76 -41.70
N LEU A 70 -14.20 1.61 -42.20
CA LEU A 70 -14.90 0.60 -41.40
C LEU A 70 -13.99 0.04 -40.31
N GLU A 71 -12.76 -0.30 -40.64
CA GLU A 71 -11.77 -0.80 -39.69
C GLU A 71 -11.42 0.23 -38.62
N GLN A 72 -11.24 1.51 -39.00
CA GLN A 72 -11.02 2.59 -38.05
C GLN A 72 -12.24 2.79 -37.14
N SER A 73 -13.46 2.75 -37.69
CA SER A 73 -14.69 2.88 -36.91
C SER A 73 -14.85 1.73 -35.90
N GLU A 74 -14.56 0.50 -36.32
CA GLU A 74 -14.59 -0.67 -35.44
C GLU A 74 -13.53 -0.57 -34.34
N LYS A 75 -12.29 -0.20 -34.69
CA LYS A 75 -11.22 0.04 -33.71
C LYS A 75 -11.62 1.11 -32.70
N THR A 76 -12.19 2.23 -33.13
CA THR A 76 -12.66 3.29 -32.23
C THR A 76 -13.76 2.79 -31.29
N LYS A 77 -14.71 2.00 -31.78
CA LYS A 77 -15.76 1.39 -30.92
C LYS A 77 -15.18 0.44 -29.89
N VAL A 78 -14.23 -0.41 -30.29
CA VAL A 78 -13.56 -1.34 -29.38
C VAL A 78 -12.78 -0.57 -28.31
N LEU A 79 -12.02 0.44 -28.70
CA LEU A 79 -11.26 1.28 -27.76
C LEU A 79 -12.17 2.05 -26.80
N LEU A 80 -13.30 2.57 -27.28
CA LEU A 80 -14.29 3.25 -26.44
C LEU A 80 -14.88 2.27 -25.42
N ASN A 81 -15.32 1.08 -25.86
CA ASN A 81 -15.86 0.06 -24.97
C ASN A 81 -14.84 -0.41 -23.93
N GLN A 82 -13.56 -0.53 -24.32
CA GLN A 82 -12.47 -0.85 -23.40
C GLN A 82 -12.26 0.26 -22.37
N ALA A 83 -12.19 1.52 -22.81
CA ALA A 83 -12.06 2.66 -21.91
C ALA A 83 -13.25 2.79 -20.95
N GLU A 84 -14.48 2.54 -21.41
CA GLU A 84 -15.67 2.53 -20.56
C GLU A 84 -15.64 1.39 -19.54
N ALA A 85 -15.19 0.21 -19.94
CA ALA A 85 -15.02 -0.93 -19.05
C ALA A 85 -13.96 -0.65 -17.97
N GLU A 86 -12.79 -0.13 -18.36
CA GLU A 86 -11.72 0.28 -17.44
C GLU A 86 -12.20 1.37 -16.48
N LEU A 87 -12.92 2.37 -16.97
CA LEU A 87 -13.48 3.44 -16.15
C LEU A 87 -14.46 2.88 -15.13
N LYS A 88 -15.34 1.96 -15.52
CA LYS A 88 -16.27 1.29 -14.60
C LYS A 88 -15.54 0.47 -13.54
N GLU A 89 -14.48 -0.25 -13.93
CA GLU A 89 -13.65 -1.01 -12.99
C GLU A 89 -12.96 -0.10 -11.98
N ILE A 90 -12.34 0.99 -12.45
CA ILE A 90 -11.68 1.98 -11.60
C ILE A 90 -12.67 2.63 -10.63
N LYS A 91 -13.86 3.02 -11.09
CA LYS A 91 -14.93 3.55 -10.22
C LYS A 91 -15.36 2.55 -9.15
N THR A 92 -15.49 1.27 -9.51
CA THR A 92 -15.86 0.22 -8.57
C THR A 92 -14.78 0.01 -7.51
N LYS A 93 -13.51 -0.01 -7.94
CA LYS A 93 -12.35 -0.07 -7.04
C LYS A 93 -12.30 1.12 -6.11
N LEU A 94 -12.51 2.34 -6.62
CA LEU A 94 -12.53 3.56 -5.82
C LEU A 94 -13.64 3.53 -4.76
N ALA A 95 -14.87 3.18 -5.14
CA ALA A 95 -15.98 3.03 -4.20
C ALA A 95 -15.70 1.98 -3.12
N THR A 96 -15.01 0.88 -3.48
CA THR A 96 -14.61 -0.15 -2.52
C THR A 96 -13.53 0.35 -1.56
N LEU A 97 -12.57 1.14 -2.06
CA LEU A 97 -11.52 1.76 -1.25
C LEU A 97 -12.10 2.79 -0.27
N GLU A 98 -12.99 3.67 -0.72
CA GLU A 98 -13.67 4.66 0.13
C GLU A 98 -14.52 3.99 1.22
N ALA A 99 -15.24 2.92 0.86
CA ALA A 99 -15.97 2.10 1.84
C ALA A 99 -15.05 1.33 2.79
N GLY A 100 -13.83 1.00 2.35
CA GLY A 100 -12.79 0.38 3.18
C GLY A 100 -12.16 1.36 4.16
N GLU A 101 -11.91 2.61 3.73
CA GLU A 101 -11.30 3.66 4.55
C GLU A 101 -12.20 4.05 5.73
N THR A 102 -13.49 4.28 5.47
CA THR A 102 -14.49 4.58 6.51
C THR A 102 -14.58 3.47 7.56
N LYS A 103 -14.69 2.21 7.13
CA LYS A 103 -14.67 1.04 8.02
C LYS A 103 -13.36 0.91 8.79
N SER A 104 -12.23 1.18 8.14
CA SER A 104 -10.91 1.13 8.79
C SER A 104 -10.79 2.19 9.88
N PHE A 105 -11.31 3.39 9.64
CA PHE A 105 -11.28 4.47 10.62
C PHE A 105 -12.16 4.15 11.83
N GLU A 106 -13.38 3.67 11.61
CA GLU A 106 -14.30 3.26 12.69
C GLU A 106 -13.71 2.11 13.53
N ASN A 107 -13.15 1.10 12.87
CA ASN A 107 -12.49 -0.02 13.55
C ASN A 107 -11.28 0.45 14.35
N ALA A 108 -10.43 1.31 13.78
CA ALA A 108 -9.25 1.85 14.47
C ALA A 108 -9.66 2.69 15.69
N GLN A 109 -10.73 3.47 15.60
CA GLN A 109 -11.23 4.24 16.74
C GLN A 109 -11.81 3.34 17.84
N HIS A 110 -12.56 2.30 17.46
CA HIS A 110 -13.08 1.31 18.41
C HIS A 110 -11.93 0.55 19.11
N GLU A 111 -10.93 0.09 18.35
CA GLU A 111 -9.76 -0.61 18.89
C GLU A 111 -8.93 0.30 19.80
N ALA A 112 -8.71 1.55 19.42
CA ALA A 112 -8.02 2.53 20.26
C ALA A 112 -8.74 2.76 21.60
N ASN A 113 -10.07 2.84 21.58
CA ASN A 113 -10.87 2.98 22.79
C ASN A 113 -10.78 1.74 23.69
N LEU A 114 -10.81 0.53 23.11
CA LEU A 114 -10.62 -0.72 23.85
C LEU A 114 -9.22 -0.81 24.47
N ILE A 115 -8.17 -0.51 23.71
CA ILE A 115 -6.79 -0.51 24.19
C ILE A 115 -6.64 0.49 25.34
N LYS A 116 -7.18 1.70 25.19
CA LYS A 116 -7.16 2.72 26.25
C LYS A 116 -7.85 2.21 27.52
N ALA A 117 -9.02 1.60 27.39
CA ALA A 117 -9.75 1.04 28.53
C ALA A 117 -8.95 -0.09 29.23
N ASN A 118 -8.32 -0.96 28.45
CA ASN A 118 -7.47 -2.03 28.99
C ASN A 118 -6.23 -1.48 29.70
N ILE A 119 -5.55 -0.48 29.13
CA ILE A 119 -4.39 0.17 29.77
C ILE A 119 -4.78 0.77 31.12
N ILE A 120 -5.93 1.46 31.19
CA ILE A 120 -6.41 2.05 32.45
C ILE A 120 -6.70 0.96 33.47
N LYS A 121 -7.42 -0.09 33.07
CA LYS A 121 -7.75 -1.22 33.95
C LYS A 121 -6.50 -1.94 34.46
N ASP A 122 -5.53 -2.18 33.59
CA ASP A 122 -4.27 -2.83 33.95
C ASP A 122 -3.42 -1.94 34.84
N ALA A 123 -3.39 -0.63 34.59
CA ALA A 123 -2.71 0.34 35.44
C ALA A 123 -3.34 0.40 36.84
N GLU A 124 -4.67 0.40 36.95
CA GLU A 124 -5.38 0.36 38.23
C GLU A 124 -5.09 -0.94 38.99
N ALA A 125 -5.14 -2.09 38.31
CA ALA A 125 -4.83 -3.38 38.91
C ALA A 125 -3.37 -3.47 39.38
N GLN A 126 -2.43 -2.91 38.61
CA GLN A 126 -1.01 -2.83 38.99
C GLN A 126 -0.79 -1.88 40.16
N ALA A 127 -1.47 -0.73 40.18
CA ALA A 127 -1.40 0.21 41.29
C ALA A 127 -1.91 -0.39 42.60
N GLU A 128 -3.03 -1.13 42.56
CA GLU A 128 -3.55 -1.84 43.74
C GLU A 128 -2.60 -2.94 44.23
N LYS A 129 -2.03 -3.74 43.32
CA LYS A 129 -0.98 -4.72 43.69
C LYS A 129 0.23 -4.04 44.32
N LEU A 130 0.71 -2.95 43.72
CA LEU A 130 1.86 -2.20 44.22
C LEU A 130 1.61 -1.65 45.62
N LYS A 131 0.41 -1.11 45.90
CA LYS A 131 0.02 -0.68 47.25
C LYS A 131 0.02 -1.85 48.24
N ALA A 132 -0.52 -3.00 47.83
CA ALA A 132 -0.57 -4.19 48.69
C ALA A 132 0.84 -4.70 49.04
N ASP A 133 1.72 -4.76 48.05
CA ASP A 133 3.11 -5.18 48.19
C ASP A 133 3.91 -4.19 49.03
N ALA A 134 3.73 -2.88 48.82
CA ALA A 134 4.35 -1.85 49.64
C ALA A 134 3.89 -1.94 51.11
N ALA A 135 2.59 -2.15 51.35
CA ALA A 135 2.04 -2.30 52.69
C ALA A 135 2.55 -3.58 53.39
N LEU A 136 2.77 -4.66 52.63
CA LEU A 136 3.38 -5.89 53.14
C LEU A 136 4.86 -5.66 53.48
N SER A 137 5.61 -5.01 52.59
CA SER A 137 7.02 -4.67 52.81
C SER A 137 7.21 -3.78 54.03
N ILE A 138 6.40 -2.72 54.18
CA ILE A 138 6.40 -1.86 55.37
C ILE A 138 6.17 -2.69 56.63
N ARG A 139 5.18 -3.58 56.65
CA ARG A 139 4.90 -4.43 57.81
C ARG A 139 6.08 -5.34 58.17
N ASN A 140 6.74 -5.91 57.17
CA ASN A 140 7.91 -6.77 57.38
C ASN A 140 9.10 -5.97 57.93
N GLU A 141 9.38 -4.78 57.38
CA GLU A 141 10.45 -3.90 57.88
C GLU A 141 10.16 -3.43 59.31
N LEU A 142 8.91 -3.08 59.63
CA LEU A 142 8.51 -2.68 60.97
C LEU A 142 8.65 -3.84 61.98
N ALA A 143 8.28 -5.06 61.58
CA ALA A 143 8.46 -6.25 62.40
C ALA A 143 9.94 -6.55 62.65
N LYS A 144 10.77 -6.42 61.61
CA LYS A 144 12.22 -6.61 61.70
C LYS A 144 12.86 -5.57 62.62
N ALA A 145 12.54 -4.28 62.44
CA ALA A 145 13.01 -3.20 63.30
C ALA A 145 12.62 -3.40 64.77
N LYS A 146 11.38 -3.84 65.04
CA LYS A 146 10.94 -4.20 66.41
C LYS A 146 11.77 -5.35 67.00
N SER A 147 12.03 -6.38 66.20
CA SER A 147 12.85 -7.53 66.65
C SER A 147 14.29 -7.11 66.95
N GLU A 148 14.90 -6.28 66.09
CA GLU A 148 16.25 -5.75 66.29
C GLU A 148 16.33 -4.89 67.56
N ILE A 149 15.37 -3.99 67.78
CA ILE A 149 15.30 -3.18 69.02
C ILE A 149 15.19 -4.09 70.25
N ASN A 150 14.31 -5.09 70.23
CA ASN A 150 14.15 -6.03 71.35
C ASN A 150 15.45 -6.80 71.61
N GLN A 151 16.16 -7.21 70.56
CA GLN A 151 17.44 -7.92 70.69
C GLN A 151 18.52 -7.03 71.31
N ILE A 152 18.59 -5.75 70.93
CA ILE A 152 19.48 -4.76 71.53
C ILE A 152 19.16 -4.58 73.02
N ILE A 153 17.88 -4.35 73.36
CA ILE A 153 17.43 -4.17 74.75
C ILE A 153 17.76 -5.41 75.60
N LEU A 154 17.49 -6.62 75.10
CA LEU A 154 17.81 -7.85 75.82
C LEU A 154 19.31 -8.02 76.02
N THR A 155 20.12 -7.70 75.01
CA THR A 155 21.59 -7.79 75.10
C THR A 155 22.12 -6.80 76.13
N GLU A 156 21.63 -5.56 76.11
CA GLU A 156 22.02 -4.51 77.05
C GLU A 156 21.54 -4.81 78.48
N ALA A 157 20.32 -5.34 78.64
CA ALA A 157 19.81 -5.78 79.94
C ALA A 157 20.64 -6.93 80.52
N VAL A 158 21.04 -7.92 79.71
CA VAL A 158 21.93 -9.01 80.15
C VAL A 158 23.31 -8.47 80.50
N PHE A 159 23.85 -7.52 79.72
CA PHE A 159 25.12 -6.89 80.01
C PHE A 159 25.08 -6.12 81.35
N ALA A 160 24.07 -5.27 81.54
CA ALA A 160 23.87 -4.52 82.79
C ALA A 160 23.60 -5.44 83.99
N ALA A 161 22.87 -6.54 83.80
CA ALA A 161 22.66 -7.55 84.83
C ALA A 161 23.97 -8.24 85.22
N LYS A 162 24.79 -8.63 84.23
CA LYS A 162 26.14 -9.19 84.47
C LYS A 162 27.03 -8.21 85.20
N GLU A 163 27.01 -6.92 84.83
CA GLU A 163 27.79 -5.88 85.49
C GLU A 163 27.35 -5.70 86.96
N LYS A 164 26.05 -5.63 87.24
CA LYS A 164 25.52 -5.56 88.61
C LYS A 164 25.80 -6.82 89.43
N LEU A 165 25.71 -8.01 88.83
CA LEU A 165 26.08 -9.28 89.47
C LEU A 165 27.58 -9.32 89.82
N ALA A 166 28.44 -8.84 88.92
CA ALA A 166 29.88 -8.74 89.17
C ALA A 166 30.17 -7.72 90.29
N ALA A 167 29.46 -6.58 90.33
CA ALA A 167 29.61 -5.55 91.37
C ALA A 167 29.07 -5.96 92.76
N THR A 168 28.00 -6.76 92.80
CA THR A 168 27.37 -7.25 94.07
C THR A 168 28.14 -8.41 94.71
N SER A 169 29.20 -8.89 94.04
CA SER A 169 30.32 -9.68 94.58
C SER A 169 30.04 -11.15 94.95
N GLY A 170 30.98 -12.03 94.57
CA GLY A 170 30.95 -13.49 94.77
C GLY A 170 31.00 -14.02 96.21
N LYS A 171 30.70 -13.20 97.23
CA LYS A 171 30.53 -13.65 98.62
C LYS A 171 29.15 -13.34 99.20
N ALA A 172 28.49 -12.26 98.77
CA ALA A 172 27.15 -11.91 99.22
C ALA A 172 26.08 -12.75 98.51
N VAL A 173 26.25 -13.02 97.21
CA VAL A 173 25.34 -13.83 96.41
C VAL A 173 25.43 -15.32 96.77
N GLU A 174 26.63 -15.83 97.03
CA GLU A 174 26.89 -17.20 97.49
C GLU A 174 26.18 -17.49 98.83
N ALA A 175 26.30 -16.57 99.80
CA ALA A 175 25.66 -16.69 101.09
C ALA A 175 24.12 -16.63 101.00
N GLN A 176 23.56 -15.84 100.08
CA GLN A 176 22.12 -15.77 99.84
C GLN A 176 21.55 -17.01 99.15
N PHE A 177 22.29 -17.60 98.20
CA PHE A 177 21.91 -18.82 97.50
C PHE A 177 21.93 -20.03 98.45
N LEU A 178 22.98 -20.17 99.26
CA LEU A 178 23.08 -21.23 100.28
C LEU A 178 21.92 -21.16 101.28
N ASN A 179 21.53 -19.95 101.71
CA ASN A 179 20.41 -19.77 102.64
C ASN A 179 19.04 -20.10 102.01
N GLN A 180 18.84 -19.84 100.71
CA GLN A 180 17.61 -20.24 100.01
C GLN A 180 17.53 -21.75 99.75
N VAL A 181 18.66 -22.39 99.45
CA VAL A 181 18.75 -23.84 99.29
C VAL A 181 18.45 -24.53 100.62
N ASP A 182 19.02 -24.05 101.73
CA ASP A 182 18.73 -24.57 103.07
C ASP A 182 17.25 -24.40 103.46
N GLN A 183 16.62 -23.26 103.13
CA GLN A 183 15.18 -23.05 103.36
C GLN A 183 14.27 -23.93 102.48
N ALA A 184 14.67 -24.23 101.23
CA ALA A 184 13.95 -25.16 100.36
C ALA A 184 14.06 -26.62 100.83
N HIS A 185 15.19 -27.00 101.44
CA HIS A 185 15.37 -28.29 102.08
C HIS A 185 14.59 -28.42 103.40
N ALA A 186 14.52 -27.36 104.21
CA ALA A 186 13.73 -27.34 105.44
C ALA A 186 12.20 -27.41 105.20
N SER A 187 11.72 -26.80 104.11
CA SER A 187 10.32 -26.87 103.67
C SER A 187 9.89 -28.27 103.18
N LYS A 188 10.80 -29.02 102.56
CA LYS A 188 10.55 -30.42 102.15
C LYS A 188 10.67 -31.44 103.29
N ALA A 189 11.26 -31.08 104.42
CA ALA A 189 11.38 -31.94 105.60
C ALA A 189 10.20 -31.80 106.59
N THR A 190 9.23 -30.92 106.30
CA THR A 190 8.06 -30.64 107.15
C THR A 190 6.71 -31.02 106.50
N LEU A 191 6.75 -31.81 105.42
CA LEU A 191 5.63 -32.62 104.90
C LEU A 191 5.99 -34.10 105.02
#